data_AF-A0A7J4F6C5-F1
#
_entry.id   AF-A0A7J4F6C5-F1
#
_cell.length_a   1.000
_cell.length_b   1.000
_cell.length_c   1.000
_cell.angle_alpha   90.00
_cell.angle_beta   90.00
_cell.angle_gamma   90.00
#
_symmetry.space_group_name_H-M   'P 1'
#
loop_
_entity.id
_entity.type
_entity.pdbx_description
1 polymer ?
#
loop_
_entity_poly.entity_id
_entity_poly.type
_entity_poly.pdbx_seq_one_letter_code
_entity_poly.pdbx_strand_id
1 'polypeptide(L)' 'MKGRSISPGRAEGEAIVSPEPIGFYGGIDAQTGIVIEKGHPLEGLSVTGKVLVFPNGKGSTVGSYVIYGL' A
#
# COMPACT_ATOMS: atom_id res chain seq x y z
N MET A 1 5.77 -16.44 -11.18
CA MET A 1 6.59 -16.08 -9.99
C MET A 1 5.99 -16.79 -8.77
N LYS A 2 6.78 -17.22 -7.78
CA LYS A 2 6.27 -17.76 -6.50
C LYS A 2 6.86 -16.92 -5.36
N GLY A 3 6.00 -16.25 -4.58
CA GLY A 3 6.40 -15.48 -3.40
C GLY A 3 6.19 -16.26 -2.10
N ARG A 4 6.79 -15.79 -1.01
CA ARG A 4 6.49 -16.27 0.35
C ARG A 4 5.18 -15.62 0.81
N SER A 5 4.16 -16.44 1.06
CA SER A 5 2.90 -15.95 1.67
C SER A 5 3.08 -15.74 3.17
N ILE A 6 2.53 -14.62 3.67
CA ILE A 6 2.51 -14.27 5.10
C ILE A 6 1.11 -14.42 5.70
N SER A 7 0.06 -14.22 4.89
CA SER A 7 -1.35 -14.34 5.29
C SER A 7 -2.14 -15.13 4.24
N PRO A 8 -3.07 -16.02 4.65
CA PRO A 8 -3.95 -16.71 3.71
C PRO A 8 -4.96 -15.75 3.07
N GLY A 9 -5.33 -16.00 1.82
CA GLY A 9 -6.30 -15.19 1.10
C GLY A 9 -6.12 -15.28 -0.42
N ARG A 10 -7.11 -14.78 -1.16
CA ARG A 10 -7.04 -14.57 -2.61
C ARG A 10 -7.73 -13.25 -2.94
N ALA A 11 -7.10 -12.46 -3.80
CA ALA A 11 -7.62 -11.21 -4.32
C ALA A 11 -7.20 -11.06 -5.79
N GLU A 12 -7.99 -10.32 -6.55
CA GLU A 12 -7.73 -9.95 -7.93
C GLU A 12 -8.09 -8.49 -8.12
N GLY A 13 -7.31 -7.77 -8.92
CA GLY A 13 -7.50 -6.35 -9.18
C GLY A 13 -6.39 -5.80 -10.06
N GLU A 14 -6.56 -4.56 -10.48
CA GLU A 14 -5.53 -3.84 -11.24
C GLU A 14 -4.26 -3.68 -10.39
N ALA A 15 -3.12 -4.06 -10.96
CA ALA A 15 -1.85 -3.94 -10.26
C ALA A 15 -1.33 -2.50 -10.36
N ILE A 16 -1.09 -1.87 -9.21
CA ILE A 16 -0.37 -0.61 -9.11
C ILE A 16 0.99 -0.87 -8.47
N VAL A 17 2.04 -0.51 -9.20
CA VAL A 17 3.41 -0.88 -8.85
C VAL A 17 4.19 0.39 -8.52
N SER A 18 4.71 0.47 -7.30
CA SER A 18 5.68 1.50 -6.92
C SER A 18 7.09 0.90 -6.92
N PRO A 19 8.07 1.53 -7.59
CA PRO A 19 9.47 1.19 -7.39
C PRO A 19 10.00 1.71 -6.05
N GLU A 20 9.26 2.59 -5.37
CA GLU A 20 9.64 3.17 -4.09
C GLU A 20 8.94 2.50 -2.91
N PRO A 21 9.56 2.50 -1.71
CA PRO A 21 8.92 2.05 -0.49
C PRO A 21 7.64 2.83 -0.16
N ILE A 22 6.65 2.16 0.45
CA ILE A 22 5.36 2.78 0.79
C ILE A 22 5.20 2.94 2.31
N GLY A 23 4.87 4.15 2.74
CA GLY A 23 4.45 4.44 4.11
C GLY A 23 2.94 4.39 4.27
N PHE A 24 2.42 3.36 4.93
CA PHE A 24 0.98 3.29 5.22
C PHE A 24 0.53 4.34 6.24
N TYR A 25 1.41 4.73 7.17
CA TYR A 25 1.13 5.78 8.14
C TYR A 25 1.53 7.14 7.58
N GLY A 26 0.54 7.98 7.27
CA GLY A 26 0.74 9.34 6.76
C GLY A 26 1.07 9.45 5.27
N GLY A 27 1.30 8.33 4.57
CA GLY A 27 1.47 8.30 3.11
C GLY A 27 0.22 7.92 2.33
N ILE A 28 -0.79 7.35 3.00
CA ILE A 28 -2.09 7.00 2.42
C ILE A 28 -3.19 7.58 3.30
N ASP A 29 -4.13 8.27 2.68
CA ASP A 29 -5.36 8.71 3.34
C ASP A 29 -6.25 7.50 3.63
N ALA A 30 -6.51 7.23 4.91
CA ALA A 30 -7.21 6.02 5.32
C ALA A 30 -8.70 5.99 4.94
N GLN A 31 -9.32 7.14 4.65
CA GLN A 31 -10.73 7.21 4.30
C GLN A 31 -10.96 6.97 2.80
N THR A 32 -10.01 7.40 1.97
CA THR A 32 -10.14 7.40 0.50
C THR A 32 -9.23 6.36 -0.17
N GLY A 33 -8.20 5.89 0.53
CA GLY A 33 -7.15 5.03 -0.02
C GLY A 33 -6.23 5.78 -0.99
N ILE A 34 -6.25 7.11 -1.04
CA ILE A 34 -5.40 7.92 -1.93
C ILE A 34 -4.01 8.04 -1.32
N VAL A 35 -2.97 7.81 -2.13
CA VAL A 35 -1.60 8.11 -1.73
C VAL A 35 -1.39 9.62 -1.70
N ILE A 36 -1.12 10.16 -0.51
CA ILE A 36 -0.95 11.60 -0.25
C ILE A 36 0.52 11.97 0.03
N GLU A 37 1.42 11.00 -0.02
CA GLU A 37 2.85 11.23 0.15
C GLU A 37 3.41 12.07 -1.00
N LYS A 38 3.81 13.30 -0.70
CA LYS A 38 4.35 14.24 -1.70
C LYS A 38 5.63 13.71 -2.34
N GLY A 39 5.68 13.74 -3.66
CA GLY A 39 6.82 13.29 -4.45
C GLY A 39 6.91 11.78 -4.63
N HIS A 40 5.98 11.01 -4.06
CA HIS A 40 5.93 9.57 -4.27
C HIS A 40 5.41 9.26 -5.69
N PRO A 41 5.91 8.21 -6.38
CA PRO A 41 5.47 7.86 -7.73
C PRO A 41 3.97 7.57 -7.87
N LEU A 42 3.31 7.22 -6.76
CA LEU A 42 1.87 6.95 -6.72
C LEU A 42 1.04 8.11 -6.16
N GLU A 43 1.62 9.29 -5.89
CA GLU A 43 0.90 10.46 -5.36
C GLU A 43 -0.38 10.75 -6.18
N GLY A 44 -1.52 10.87 -5.50
CA GLY A 44 -2.83 11.13 -6.09
C GLY A 44 -3.57 9.89 -6.62
N LEU A 45 -2.94 8.71 -6.62
CA LEU A 45 -3.61 7.46 -7.01
C LEU A 45 -4.31 6.79 -5.82
N SER A 46 -5.49 6.21 -6.07
CA SER A 46 -6.20 5.39 -5.08
C SER A 46 -5.76 3.93 -5.16
N VAL A 47 -5.47 3.34 -4.01
CA VAL A 47 -5.11 1.91 -3.86
C VAL A 47 -6.35 1.02 -3.61
N THR A 48 -7.53 1.63 -3.43
CA THR A 48 -8.78 0.94 -3.12
C THR A 48 -9.18 -0.02 -4.24
N GLY A 49 -9.41 -1.29 -3.89
CA GLY A 49 -9.79 -2.34 -4.85
C GLY A 49 -8.68 -2.74 -5.83
N LYS A 50 -7.43 -2.31 -5.59
CA LYS A 50 -6.27 -2.60 -6.45
C LYS A 50 -5.28 -3.52 -5.74
N VAL A 51 -4.37 -4.10 -6.51
CA VAL A 51 -3.25 -4.89 -6.00
C VAL A 51 -2.02 -3.99 -5.93
N LEU A 52 -1.66 -3.58 -4.72
CA LEU A 52 -0.52 -2.70 -4.47
C LEU A 52 0.79 -3.50 -4.34
N VAL A 53 1.77 -3.21 -5.20
CA VAL A 53 3.07 -3.88 -5.24
C VAL A 53 4.19 -2.88 -4.99
N PHE A 54 5.04 -3.14 -4.00
CA PHE A 54 6.12 -2.25 -3.57
C PHE A 54 7.26 -3.07 -2.95
N PRO A 55 8.52 -2.56 -2.95
CA PRO A 55 9.68 -3.33 -2.50
C PRO A 55 9.73 -3.56 -0.99
N ASN A 56 9.37 -2.56 -0.18
CA ASN A 56 9.30 -2.64 1.29
C ASN A 56 8.46 -1.48 1.88
N GLY A 57 8.03 -1.61 3.13
CA GLY A 57 7.29 -0.56 3.83
C GLY A 57 8.20 0.50 4.46
N LYS A 58 7.79 1.76 4.45
CA LYS A 58 8.44 2.87 5.18
C LYS A 58 7.91 2.94 6.62
N GLY A 59 8.82 2.82 7.60
CA GLY A 59 8.52 2.97 9.03
C GLY A 59 7.83 1.75 9.66
N SER A 60 8.10 1.47 10.94
CA SER A 60 7.72 0.20 11.60
C SER A 60 6.80 0.33 12.81
N THR A 61 6.31 1.52 13.15
CA THR A 61 5.67 1.73 14.46
C THR A 61 4.14 1.71 14.44
N VAL A 62 3.48 2.20 13.38
CA VAL A 62 2.00 2.37 13.36
C VAL A 62 1.33 1.84 12.08
N GLY A 63 2.09 1.47 11.05
CA GLY A 63 1.54 1.11 9.74
C GLY A 63 0.56 -0.07 9.75
N SER A 64 0.75 -1.05 10.64
CA SER A 64 -0.14 -2.21 10.76
C SER A 64 -1.56 -1.85 11.23
N TYR A 65 -1.69 -0.87 12.14
CA TYR A 65 -3.00 -0.39 12.59
C TYR A 65 -3.73 0.39 11.50
N VAL A 66 -2.99 1.13 10.67
CA VAL A 66 -3.58 1.82 9.53
C VAL A 66 -4.11 0.81 8.50
N ILE A 67 -3.33 -0.23 8.19
CA ILE A 67 -3.78 -1.29 7.27
C ILE A 67 -5.05 -1.97 7.79
N TYR A 68 -5.17 -2.20 9.10
CA TYR A 68 -6.38 -2.79 9.67
C TYR A 68 -7.61 -1.85 9.59
N GLY A 69 -7.39 -0.53 9.54
CA GLY A 69 -8.44 0.47 9.43
C GLY A 69 -8.85 0.84 7.99
N LEU A 70 -8.09 0.38 6.98
CA LEU A 70 -8.42 0.48 5.56
C LEU A 70 -9.44 -0.59 5.15
#